data_AF-A0A956T372-F1
#
_entry.id   AF-A0A956T372-F1
#
_cell.length_a   1.000
_cell.length_b   1.000
_cell.length_c   1.000
_cell.angle_alpha   90.00
_cell.angle_beta   90.00
_cell.angle_gamma   90.00
#
_symmetry.space_group_name_H-M   'P 1'
#
loop_
_entity.id
_entity.type
_entity.pdbx_description
1 polymer ?
#
loop_
_entity_poly.entity_id
_entity_poly.type
_entity_poly.pdbx_seq_one_letter_code
_entity_poly.pdbx_strand_id
1 'polypeptide(L)'
;MNGGLIKKAIEEKNWDLLDKLLETDNSKVNDASMFTDDWGEWWAPLYECCLDNQVDGVRVLLKHGAKRKQRAWGDGMCRSPLEVAEEKGYGEIVKLLKSKARPDYVRRSDPPRDNMADSRSEAP
;
A
#
# COMPACT_ATOMS: atom_id res chain seq x y z
N MET A 1 10.90 12.17 -11.66
CA MET A 1 10.15 10.93 -11.97
C MET A 1 9.48 10.45 -10.70
N ASN A 2 8.14 10.32 -10.67
CA ASN A 2 7.38 10.01 -9.45
C ASN A 2 7.66 8.61 -8.88
N GLY A 3 8.12 7.66 -9.71
CA GLY A 3 8.43 6.30 -9.28
C GLY A 3 9.46 6.22 -8.14
N GLY A 4 10.47 7.10 -8.14
CA GLY A 4 11.45 7.15 -7.04
C GLY A 4 10.87 7.65 -5.72
N LEU A 5 9.89 8.56 -5.77
CA LEU A 5 9.21 9.07 -4.58
C LEU A 5 8.26 8.03 -3.97
N ILE A 6 7.56 7.27 -4.82
CA ILE A 6 6.70 6.15 -4.38
C ILE A 6 7.55 5.10 -3.66
N LYS A 7 8.67 4.69 -4.26
CA LYS A 7 9.61 3.74 -3.64
C LYS A 7 10.08 4.24 -2.28
N LYS A 8 10.58 5.48 -2.21
CA LYS A 8 11.06 6.10 -0.97
C LYS A 8 9.97 6.15 0.11
N ALA A 9 8.74 6.49 -0.24
CA ALA A 9 7.63 6.54 0.72
C ALA A 9 7.34 5.16 1.35
N ILE A 10 7.50 4.07 0.58
CA ILE A 10 7.34 2.69 1.07
C ILE A 10 8.50 2.31 2.00
N GLU A 11 9.75 2.59 1.60
CA GLU A 11 10.95 2.32 2.41
C GLU A 11 10.91 3.07 3.76
N GLU A 12 10.45 4.32 3.76
CA GLU A 12 10.28 5.14 4.97
C GLU A 12 8.99 4.83 5.74
N LYS A 13 8.14 3.90 5.25
CA LYS A 13 6.84 3.54 5.85
C LYS A 13 5.90 4.76 6.00
N ASN A 14 6.03 5.72 5.09
CA ASN A 14 5.23 6.93 5.05
C ASN A 14 3.99 6.74 4.19
N TRP A 15 3.00 6.06 4.76
CA TRP A 15 1.75 5.67 4.08
C TRP A 15 0.88 6.87 3.69
N ASP A 16 0.93 7.96 4.45
CA ASP A 16 0.21 9.19 4.15
C ASP A 16 0.78 9.87 2.90
N LEU A 17 2.11 9.94 2.78
CA LEU A 17 2.78 10.44 1.58
C LEU A 17 2.50 9.50 0.40
N LEU A 18 2.59 8.19 0.60
CA LEU A 18 2.29 7.20 -0.42
C LEU A 18 0.87 7.38 -0.98
N ASP A 19 -0.13 7.56 -0.11
CA ASP A 19 -1.51 7.76 -0.52
C ASP A 19 -1.68 9.07 -1.33
N LYS A 20 -1.03 10.17 -0.92
CA LYS A 20 -1.05 11.44 -1.68
C LYS A 20 -0.38 11.31 -3.06
N LEU A 21 0.74 10.61 -3.13
CA LEU A 21 1.46 10.38 -4.39
C LEU A 21 0.63 9.54 -5.35
N LEU A 22 -0.01 8.47 -4.86
CA LEU A 22 -0.85 7.59 -5.68
C LEU A 22 -2.19 8.22 -6.09
N GLU A 23 -2.73 9.16 -5.31
CA GLU A 23 -3.85 10.00 -5.75
C GLU A 23 -3.50 10.88 -6.94
N THR A 24 -2.24 11.33 -7.01
CA THR A 24 -1.75 12.16 -8.12
C THR A 24 -1.40 11.31 -9.33
N ASP A 25 -0.68 10.20 -9.11
CA ASP A 25 -0.19 9.30 -10.15
C ASP A 25 -0.01 7.88 -9.61
N ASN A 26 -0.93 6.98 -9.97
CA ASN A 26 -0.88 5.56 -9.63
C ASN A 26 -0.31 4.67 -10.75
N SER A 27 0.20 5.24 -11.85
CA SER A 27 0.67 4.47 -13.01
C SER A 27 1.73 3.42 -12.66
N LYS A 28 2.49 3.67 -11.60
CA LYS A 28 3.59 2.82 -11.11
C LYS A 28 3.23 1.88 -9.95
N VAL A 29 1.97 1.87 -9.49
CA VAL A 29 1.55 1.05 -8.33
C VAL A 29 1.76 -0.46 -8.53
N ASN A 30 1.76 -0.91 -9.79
CA ASN A 30 1.94 -2.32 -10.19
C ASN A 30 3.30 -2.57 -10.85
N ASP A 31 4.25 -1.64 -10.77
CA ASP A 31 5.55 -1.83 -11.39
C ASP A 31 6.32 -2.92 -10.65
N ALA A 32 6.47 -4.08 -11.29
CA ALA A 32 7.16 -5.24 -10.72
C ALA A 32 8.67 -5.02 -10.59
N SER A 33 9.20 -4.02 -11.28
CA SER A 33 10.61 -3.63 -11.25
C SER A 33 10.90 -2.50 -10.25
N MET A 34 9.90 -2.09 -9.46
CA MET A 34 10.10 -1.01 -8.48
C MET A 34 11.11 -1.40 -7.40
N PHE A 35 11.09 -2.67 -6.98
CA PHE A 35 12.07 -3.25 -6.09
C PHE A 35 12.84 -4.32 -6.85
N THR A 36 14.15 -4.29 -6.66
CA THR A 36 15.13 -5.18 -7.29
C THR A 36 16.40 -5.15 -6.45
N ASP A 37 17.09 -6.28 -6.39
CA ASP A 37 18.39 -6.43 -5.74
C ASP A 37 19.48 -6.86 -6.75
N ASP A 38 20.72 -6.96 -6.26
CA ASP A 38 21.87 -7.40 -7.06
C ASP A 38 21.82 -8.89 -7.45
N TRP A 39 20.97 -9.69 -6.80
CA TRP A 39 20.76 -11.11 -7.11
C TRP A 39 19.74 -11.34 -8.23
N GLY A 40 19.21 -10.28 -8.82
CA GLY A 40 18.25 -10.35 -9.92
C GLY A 40 16.83 -10.65 -9.43
N GLU A 41 16.56 -10.45 -8.15
CA GLU A 41 15.21 -10.45 -7.60
C GLU A 41 14.45 -9.22 -8.06
N TRP A 42 13.14 -9.36 -8.15
CA TRP A 42 12.25 -8.26 -8.51
C TRP A 42 10.86 -8.46 -7.94
N TRP A 43 10.30 -7.38 -7.41
CA TRP A 43 8.95 -7.43 -6.87
C TRP A 43 8.26 -6.07 -6.88
N ALA A 44 6.93 -6.15 -6.79
CA ALA A 44 6.06 -4.98 -6.79
C ALA A 44 5.90 -4.39 -5.38
N PRO A 45 5.47 -3.11 -5.27
CA PRO A 45 5.16 -2.46 -3.99
C PRO A 45 4.30 -3.28 -3.04
N LEU A 46 3.27 -3.94 -3.58
CA LEU A 46 2.36 -4.74 -2.77
C LEU A 46 3.06 -5.94 -2.13
N TYR A 47 4.01 -6.56 -2.84
CA TYR A 47 4.77 -7.68 -2.33
C TYR A 47 5.70 -7.22 -1.20
N GLU A 48 6.39 -6.08 -1.37
CA GLU A 48 7.25 -5.49 -0.32
C GLU A 48 6.47 -5.30 0.99
N CYS A 49 5.31 -4.66 0.92
CA CYS A 49 4.48 -4.45 2.11
C CYS A 49 3.98 -5.78 2.72
N CYS A 50 3.77 -6.82 1.92
CA CYS A 50 3.39 -8.15 2.43
C CYS A 50 4.56 -8.88 3.08
N LEU A 51 5.77 -8.77 2.51
CA LEU A 51 6.99 -9.35 3.05
C LEU A 51 7.31 -8.80 4.45
N ASP A 52 7.12 -7.49 4.59
CA ASP A 52 7.53 -6.67 5.72
C ASP A 52 6.40 -6.44 6.77
N ASN A 53 5.27 -7.16 6.63
CA ASN A 53 4.07 -7.09 7.46
C ASN A 53 3.45 -5.68 7.61
N GLN A 54 3.50 -4.88 6.55
CA GLN A 54 3.02 -3.50 6.55
C GLN A 54 1.56 -3.43 6.14
N VAL A 55 0.65 -3.64 7.09
CA VAL A 55 -0.79 -3.69 6.83
C VAL A 55 -1.33 -2.36 6.29
N ASP A 56 -0.87 -1.23 6.81
CA ASP A 56 -1.28 0.10 6.33
C ASP A 56 -0.82 0.34 4.88
N GLY A 57 0.41 -0.05 4.54
CA GLY A 57 0.92 -0.03 3.17
C GLY A 57 0.10 -0.89 2.21
N VAL A 58 -0.26 -2.11 2.64
CA VAL A 58 -1.16 -3.00 1.87
C VAL A 58 -2.51 -2.34 1.64
N ARG A 59 -3.11 -1.68 2.65
CA ARG A 59 -4.38 -0.95 2.48
C ARG A 59 -4.26 0.16 1.44
N VAL A 60 -3.25 1.02 1.55
CA VAL A 60 -3.02 2.13 0.60
C VAL A 60 -2.87 1.60 -0.83
N LEU A 61 -2.01 0.61 -1.03
CA LEU A 61 -1.75 0.05 -2.35
C LEU A 61 -3.00 -0.60 -2.96
N LEU A 62 -3.77 -1.36 -2.17
CA LEU A 62 -5.02 -1.97 -2.64
C LEU A 62 -6.12 -0.94 -2.93
N LYS A 63 -6.23 0.13 -2.13
CA LYS A 63 -7.12 1.29 -2.37
C LYS A 63 -6.88 1.83 -3.79
N HIS A 64 -5.61 2.02 -4.15
CA HIS A 64 -5.19 2.57 -5.46
C HIS A 64 -5.10 1.56 -6.60
N GLY A 65 -5.45 0.28 -6.38
CA GLY A 65 -5.59 -0.70 -7.45
C GLY A 65 -4.37 -1.56 -7.71
N ALA A 66 -3.55 -1.79 -6.67
CA ALA A 66 -2.51 -2.80 -6.71
C ALA A 66 -3.07 -4.20 -7.02
N LYS A 67 -2.36 -4.94 -7.87
CA LYS A 67 -2.71 -6.29 -8.30
C LYS A 67 -2.35 -7.31 -7.21
N ARG A 68 -3.38 -7.77 -6.50
CA ARG A 68 -3.30 -8.81 -5.44
C ARG A 68 -2.54 -10.09 -5.82
N LYS A 69 -2.61 -10.48 -7.10
CA LYS A 69 -2.06 -11.73 -7.63
C LYS A 69 -0.77 -11.53 -8.43
N GLN A 70 -0.20 -10.33 -8.42
CA GLN A 70 1.04 -10.08 -9.14
C GLN A 70 2.16 -10.87 -8.51
N ARG A 71 2.80 -11.75 -9.28
CA ARG A 71 3.92 -12.55 -8.80
C ARG A 71 5.18 -11.69 -8.70
N ALA A 72 6.01 -12.05 -7.76
CA ALA A 72 7.34 -11.54 -7.50
C ALA A 72 8.34 -12.69 -7.66
N TRP A 73 9.58 -12.36 -7.97
CA TRP A 73 10.71 -13.27 -7.97
C TRP A 73 11.65 -12.91 -6.82
N GLY A 74 11.90 -13.87 -5.93
CA GLY A 74 12.84 -13.71 -4.81
C GLY A 74 13.05 -15.03 -4.07
N ASP A 75 14.19 -15.17 -3.40
CA ASP A 75 14.67 -16.40 -2.76
C ASP A 75 14.68 -17.61 -3.73
N GLY A 76 14.96 -17.36 -5.02
CA GLY A 76 14.94 -18.39 -6.06
C GLY A 76 13.56 -18.97 -6.37
N MET A 77 12.47 -18.33 -5.94
CA MET A 77 11.10 -18.79 -6.19
C MET A 77 10.16 -17.67 -6.66
N CYS A 78 9.19 -18.06 -7.49
CA CYS A 78 8.07 -17.21 -7.88
C CYS A 78 6.99 -17.27 -6.79
N ARG A 79 6.80 -16.20 -6.02
CA ARG A 79 5.72 -16.10 -5.02
C ARG A 79 4.77 -14.94 -5.29
N SER A 80 3.54 -15.07 -4.85
CA SER A 80 2.52 -14.03 -4.83
C SER A 80 2.43 -13.39 -3.44
N PRO A 81 1.92 -12.15 -3.34
CA PRO A 81 1.68 -11.47 -2.07
C PRO A 81 0.86 -12.30 -1.09
N LEU A 82 -0.07 -13.12 -1.60
CA LEU A 82 -0.90 -13.98 -0.77
C LEU A 82 -0.11 -15.18 -0.22
N GLU A 83 0.67 -15.86 -1.06
CA GLU A 83 1.49 -17.01 -0.65
C GLU A 83 2.46 -16.60 0.47
N VAL A 84 3.18 -15.49 0.32
CA VAL A 84 4.13 -15.01 1.35
C VAL A 84 3.43 -14.59 2.66
N ALA A 85 2.26 -13.96 2.56
CA ALA A 85 1.49 -13.56 3.74
C ALA A 85 0.91 -14.78 4.49
N GLU A 86 0.50 -15.83 3.76
CA GLU A 86 0.04 -17.09 4.36
C GLU A 86 1.20 -17.86 5.00
N GLU A 87 2.34 -17.95 4.32
CA GLU A 87 3.55 -18.62 4.83
C GLU A 87 4.06 -17.99 6.13
N LYS A 88 4.08 -16.65 6.19
CA LYS A 88 4.52 -15.91 7.39
C LYS A 88 3.45 -15.78 8.47
N GLY A 89 2.20 -16.20 8.22
CA GLY A 89 1.10 -16.12 9.18
C GLY A 89 0.51 -14.72 9.38
N TYR A 90 0.64 -13.81 8.41
CA TYR A 90 0.15 -12.44 8.47
C TYR A 90 -1.37 -12.37 8.21
N GLY A 91 -2.14 -12.86 9.18
CA GLY A 91 -3.59 -13.06 9.05
C GLY A 91 -4.39 -11.83 8.61
N GLU A 92 -4.02 -10.62 9.02
CA GLU A 92 -4.70 -9.39 8.59
C GLU A 92 -4.44 -9.08 7.11
N ILE A 93 -3.20 -9.22 6.65
CA ILE A 93 -2.82 -9.06 5.24
C ILE A 93 -3.50 -10.14 4.39
N VAL A 94 -3.55 -11.39 4.86
CA VAL A 94 -4.26 -12.48 4.18
C VAL A 94 -5.74 -12.15 4.01
N LYS A 95 -6.40 -11.62 5.04
CA LYS A 95 -7.80 -11.17 4.94
C LYS A 95 -7.97 -10.05 3.92
N LEU A 96 -7.09 -9.05 3.94
CA LEU A 96 -7.12 -7.95 2.97
C LEU A 96 -6.94 -8.44 1.54
N LEU A 97 -5.96 -9.31 1.28
CA LEU A 97 -5.66 -9.85 -0.04
C LEU A 97 -6.77 -10.76 -0.58
N LYS A 98 -7.38 -11.59 0.28
CA LYS A 98 -8.52 -12.47 -0.09
C LYS A 98 -9.81 -11.70 -0.32
N SER A 99 -10.00 -10.55 0.32
CA SER A 99 -11.16 -9.69 0.08
C SER A 99 -11.20 -9.21 -1.37
N LYS A 100 -12.40 -9.08 -1.95
CA LYS A 100 -12.56 -8.45 -3.27
C LYS A 100 -12.67 -6.93 -3.16
N ALA A 101 -13.09 -6.42 -2.00
CA ALA A 101 -13.27 -5.00 -1.76
C ALA A 101 -11.92 -4.28 -1.69
N ARG A 102 -11.88 -3.06 -2.23
CA ARG A 102 -10.77 -2.14 -2.00
C ARG A 102 -10.91 -1.63 -0.56
N PRO A 103 -9.90 -1.82 0.30
CA PRO A 103 -9.96 -1.28 1.64
C PRO A 103 -9.85 0.24 1.59
N ASP A 104 -10.52 0.90 2.52
CA ASP A 104 -10.29 2.31 2.78
C ASP A 104 -8.97 2.51 3.54
N TYR A 105 -8.38 3.70 3.35
CA TYR A 105 -7.24 4.17 4.11
C TYR A 105 -7.48 5.64 4.46
N VAL A 106 -7.47 5.95 5.76
CA VAL A 106 -7.55 7.30 6.30
C VAL A 106 -6.16 7.71 6.72
N ARG A 107 -5.68 8.84 6.20
CA ARG A 107 -4.34 9.32 6.54
C ARG A 107 -4.31 9.75 8.00
N ARG A 108 -3.20 9.48 8.68
CA ARG A 108 -2.99 9.94 10.06
C ARG A 108 -2.83 11.46 10.12
N SER A 109 -2.30 12.05 9.05
CA SER A 109 -2.13 13.49 8.88
C SER A 109 -3.41 14.24 8.48
N ASP A 110 -4.46 13.55 8.02
CA ASP A 110 -5.74 14.20 7.76
C ASP A 110 -6.51 14.28 9.10
N PRO A 111 -6.91 15.48 9.58
CA PRO A 111 -7.71 15.58 10.79
C PRO A 111 -9.04 14.83 10.58
N PRO A 112 -9.67 14.30 11.66
CA PRO A 112 -11.04 13.81 11.57
C PRO A 112 -11.90 14.92 10.93
N ARG A 113 -12.63 14.61 9.86
CA ARG A 113 -13.49 15.58 9.14
C ARG A 113 -14.67 16.09 9.98
N ASP A 114 -14.68 15.84 11.28
CA ASP A 114 -15.76 16.15 12.20
C ASP A 114 -15.28 17.26 13.15
N ASN A 115 -15.49 18.52 12.76
CA ASN A 115 -16.21 19.53 13.55
C ASN A 115 -16.40 20.85 12.77
N MET A 116 -16.98 20.79 11.56
CA MET A 116 -17.57 21.96 10.89
C MET A 116 -19.10 21.83 10.88
N ALA A 117 -19.69 21.64 12.05
CA ALA A 117 -21.12 21.84 12.28
C ALA A 117 -21.30 22.24 13.74
N ASP A 118 -21.37 23.55 13.99
CA ASP A 118 -22.19 24.24 14.99
C ASP A 118 -21.46 25.47 15.54
N SER A 119 -21.55 26.59 14.82
CA SER A 119 -21.27 27.94 15.33
C SER A 119 -21.95 28.97 14.45
N ARG A 120 -23.21 28.71 14.08
CA ARG A 120 -24.01 29.66 13.30
C ARG A 120 -25.47 29.56 13.71
N SER A 121 -25.74 29.96 14.95
CA SER A 121 -26.98 30.63 15.37
C SER A 121 -26.93 30.90 16.86
N GLU A 122 -26.55 32.11 17.26
CA GLU A 122 -27.29 32.87 18.28
C GLU A 122 -26.79 34.32 18.28
N ALA A 123 -27.50 35.14 17.52
CA ALA A 123 -27.73 36.56 17.77
C ALA A 123 -29.10 36.85 17.14
N PRO A 124 -30.04 37.38 17.92
CA PRO A 124 -30.12 38.83 18.06
C PRO A 124 -30.03 39.35 19.49
#